data_AF-A0A929ZH60-F1
#
_entry.id   AF-A0A929ZH60-F1
#
_cell.length_a   1.000
_cell.length_b   1.000
_cell.length_c   1.000
_cell.angle_alpha   90.00
_cell.angle_beta   90.00
_cell.angle_gamma   90.00
#
_symmetry.space_group_name_H-M   'P 1'
#
loop_
_entity.id
_entity.type
_entity.pdbx_description
1 polymer ?
#
loop_
_entity_poly.entity_id
_entity_poly.type
_entity_poly.pdbx_seq_one_letter_code
_entity_poly.pdbx_strand_id
1 'polypeptide(L)'
;MNTMTLDGATLPRTYAVRTLGCQMNEHDSERMAGLLEQAGLVPVEKVPEAAARATDAGDMGADVVVINTCSVRENAATRLFGNLGQLAAGKRKRPGMQIAVGGCLAQQMRDGIVEKAPWVDAVFG
;
A
#
# COMPACT_ATOMS: atom_id res chain seq x y z
N MET A 1 8.99 1.50 16.07
CA MET A 1 9.09 0.04 16.27
C MET A 1 8.66 -0.61 14.96
N ASN A 2 9.60 -0.92 14.06
CA ASN A 2 9.32 -1.34 12.68
C ASN A 2 9.72 -2.79 12.40
N THR A 3 9.54 -3.62 13.42
CA THR A 3 9.91 -5.02 13.43
C THR A 3 8.68 -5.87 13.70
N MET A 4 8.62 -7.04 13.04
CA MET A 4 7.59 -8.05 13.28
C MET A 4 8.26 -9.33 13.78
N THR A 5 7.67 -9.98 14.78
CA THR A 5 8.17 -11.25 15.31
C THR A 5 7.43 -12.39 14.63
N LEU A 6 8.16 -13.20 13.86
CA LEU A 6 7.68 -14.45 13.28
C LEU A 6 8.66 -15.54 13.73
N ASP A 7 8.16 -16.58 14.41
CA ASP A 7 8.92 -17.77 14.82
C ASP A 7 10.27 -17.47 15.53
N GLY A 8 10.30 -16.47 16.41
CA GLY A 8 11.48 -16.10 17.19
C GLY A 8 12.54 -15.27 16.44
N ALA A 9 12.32 -14.99 15.15
CA ALA A 9 13.13 -14.07 14.36
C ALA A 9 12.44 -12.70 14.25
N THR A 10 13.21 -11.64 14.48
CA THR A 10 12.77 -10.25 14.30
C THR A 10 13.06 -9.82 12.87
N LEU A 11 12.05 -9.76 12.01
CA LEU A 11 12.18 -9.33 10.63
C LEU A 11 11.77 -7.85 10.48
N PRO A 12 12.41 -7.09 9.59
CA PRO A 12 11.96 -5.73 9.28
C PRO A 12 10.58 -5.79 8.63
N ARG A 13 9.71 -4.82 8.97
CA ARG A 13 8.43 -4.66 8.27
C ARG A 13 8.66 -4.28 6.82
N THR A 14 7.77 -4.73 5.96
CA THR A 14 7.88 -4.61 4.51
C THR A 14 6.87 -3.62 3.94
N TYR A 15 7.19 -3.02 2.79
CA TYR A 15 6.25 -2.16 2.08
C TYR A 15 6.21 -2.42 0.57
N ALA A 16 5.09 -2.04 -0.04
CA ALA A 16 4.91 -1.97 -1.49
C ALA A 16 4.22 -0.65 -1.87
N VAL A 17 4.76 0.06 -2.87
CA VAL A 17 4.11 1.25 -3.45
C VAL A 17 3.59 0.90 -4.84
N ARG A 18 2.27 0.97 -5.00
CA ARG A 18 1.56 0.68 -6.25
C ARG A 18 1.19 2.00 -6.93
N THR A 19 1.95 2.36 -7.95
CA THR A 19 1.73 3.59 -8.72
C THR A 19 0.68 3.36 -9.81
N LEU A 20 -0.42 4.10 -9.76
CA LEU A 20 -1.54 4.04 -10.70
C LEU A 20 -1.79 5.43 -11.29
N GLY A 21 -1.03 5.85 -12.31
CA GLY A 21 -1.18 7.21 -12.79
C GLY A 21 -0.24 7.69 -13.88
N CYS A 22 0.49 8.74 -13.56
CA CYS A 22 1.42 9.43 -14.45
C CYS A 22 2.82 9.53 -13.82
N GLN A 23 3.75 10.13 -14.54
CA GLN A 23 5.13 10.38 -14.10
C GLN A 23 5.22 11.14 -12.78
N MET A 24 4.26 12.03 -12.48
CA MET A 24 4.24 12.71 -11.18
C MET A 24 3.97 11.73 -10.04
N ASN A 25 3.09 10.75 -10.23
CA ASN A 25 2.91 9.69 -9.24
C ASN A 25 4.14 8.80 -9.12
N GLU A 26 4.91 8.57 -10.19
CA GLU A 26 6.18 7.83 -10.09
C GLU A 26 7.17 8.59 -9.19
N HIS A 27 7.34 9.90 -9.42
CA HIS A 27 8.19 10.75 -8.59
C HIS A 27 7.72 10.79 -7.12
N ASP A 28 6.42 10.95 -6.89
CA ASP A 28 5.85 10.94 -5.53
C ASP A 28 6.04 9.57 -4.86
N SER A 29 5.97 8.48 -5.62
CA SER A 29 6.20 7.12 -5.12
C SER A 29 7.64 6.90 -4.69
N GLU A 30 8.63 7.45 -5.40
CA GLU A 30 10.03 7.44 -4.97
C GLU A 30 10.22 8.18 -3.63
N ARG A 31 9.55 9.33 -3.48
CA ARG A 31 9.58 10.09 -2.22
C ARG A 31 8.93 9.31 -1.08
N MET A 32 7.80 8.67 -1.32
CA MET A 32 7.12 7.81 -0.33
C MET A 32 7.98 6.61 0.06
N ALA A 33 8.64 5.96 -0.90
CA ALA A 33 9.59 4.90 -0.64
C ALA A 33 10.70 5.37 0.32
N GLY A 34 11.31 6.54 0.05
CA GLY A 34 12.32 7.10 0.93
C GLY A 34 11.83 7.36 2.37
N LEU A 35 10.59 7.82 2.54
CA LEU A 35 9.99 8.00 3.87
C LEU A 35 9.74 6.68 4.60
N LEU A 36 9.30 5.64 3.88
CA LEU A 36 9.10 4.31 4.43
C LEU A 36 10.43 3.65 4.83
N GLU A 37 11.47 3.82 4.02
CA GLU A 37 12.83 3.35 4.33
C GLU A 37 13.42 4.10 5.53
N GLN A 38 13.22 5.42 5.65
CA GLN A 38 13.61 6.19 6.84
C GLN A 38 12.88 5.76 8.11
N ALA A 39 11.63 5.30 7.98
CA ALA A 39 10.89 4.72 9.08
C ALA A 39 11.40 3.31 9.45
N GLY A 40 12.29 2.70 8.66
CA GLY A 40 12.87 1.38 8.91
C GLY A 40 12.08 0.23 8.30
N LEU A 41 11.20 0.51 7.33
CA LEU A 41 10.63 -0.54 6.49
C LEU A 41 11.57 -0.85 5.32
N VAL A 42 11.44 -2.06 4.78
CA VAL A 42 12.17 -2.46 3.57
C VAL A 42 11.18 -2.72 2.41
N PRO A 43 11.55 -2.44 1.15
CA PRO A 43 10.74 -2.88 0.02
C PRO A 43 10.51 -4.39 0.07
N VAL A 44 9.28 -4.82 -0.14
CA VAL A 44 8.91 -6.24 -0.11
C VAL A 44 9.68 -7.07 -1.14
N GLU A 45 10.14 -6.45 -2.24
CA GLU A 45 10.95 -7.14 -3.25
C GLU A 45 12.38 -7.47 -2.76
N LYS A 46 12.86 -6.83 -1.70
CA LYS A 46 14.22 -7.00 -1.16
C LYS A 46 14.32 -8.08 -0.07
N VAL A 47 13.21 -8.73 0.30
CA VAL A 47 13.16 -9.69 1.40
C VAL A 47 12.75 -11.08 0.91
N PRO A 48 13.35 -12.18 1.42
CA PRO A 48 13.01 -13.53 0.99
C PRO A 48 11.53 -13.91 1.19
N GLU A 49 11.12 -14.92 0.43
CA GLU A 49 9.78 -15.51 0.23
C GLU A 49 8.90 -15.68 1.49
N ALA A 50 9.48 -15.74 2.70
CA ALA A 50 8.73 -15.79 3.96
C ALA A 50 7.94 -14.49 4.26
N ALA A 51 8.48 -13.34 3.83
CA ALA A 51 7.80 -12.04 3.89
C ALA A 51 7.14 -11.67 2.55
N ALA A 52 7.77 -12.05 1.44
CA ALA A 52 7.23 -11.89 0.10
C ALA A 52 6.21 -12.99 -0.24
N ARG A 53 4.97 -12.86 0.24
CA ARG A 53 3.89 -13.81 -0.07
C ARG A 53 3.25 -13.43 -1.40
N ALA A 54 3.31 -14.28 -2.40
CA ALA A 54 2.46 -14.09 -3.58
C ALA A 54 0.99 -14.08 -3.13
N THR A 55 0.33 -12.92 -3.22
CA THR A 55 -1.10 -12.81 -2.95
C THR A 55 -1.84 -12.55 -4.25
N ASP A 56 -3.11 -12.95 -4.29
CA ASP A 56 -4.02 -12.63 -5.38
C ASP A 56 -4.21 -11.11 -5.57
N ALA A 57 -3.79 -10.30 -4.59
CA ALA A 57 -3.89 -8.83 -4.62
C ALA A 57 -2.66 -8.14 -5.23
N GLY A 58 -1.62 -8.89 -5.61
CA GLY A 58 -0.41 -8.35 -6.24
C GLY A 58 0.40 -7.40 -5.34
N ASP A 59 0.30 -7.56 -4.02
CA ASP A 59 1.03 -6.77 -3.02
C ASP A 59 2.29 -7.46 -2.49
N MET A 60 2.61 -8.62 -3.04
CA MET A 60 3.72 -9.48 -2.62
C MET A 60 3.72 -9.77 -1.11
N GLY A 61 2.57 -9.65 -0.43
CA GLY A 61 2.49 -9.96 1.00
C GLY A 61 2.98 -8.85 1.92
N ALA A 62 3.23 -7.64 1.40
CA ALA A 62 3.78 -6.53 2.18
C ALA A 62 2.95 -6.16 3.43
N ASP A 63 3.63 -5.71 4.49
CA ASP A 63 3.00 -5.24 5.73
C ASP A 63 2.34 -3.87 5.56
N VAL A 64 2.86 -3.04 4.65
CA VAL A 64 2.31 -1.73 4.31
C VAL A 64 2.16 -1.63 2.79
N VAL A 65 0.94 -1.42 2.32
CA VAL A 65 0.64 -1.23 0.90
C VAL A 65 0.16 0.21 0.68
N VAL A 66 0.85 0.94 -0.18
CA VAL A 66 0.45 2.30 -0.60
C VAL A 66 -0.05 2.25 -2.03
N ILE A 67 -1.29 2.66 -2.28
CA ILE A 67 -1.80 2.90 -3.65
C ILE A 67 -1.67 4.38 -3.95
N ASN A 68 -0.74 4.77 -4.82
CA ASN A 68 -0.58 6.15 -5.28
C ASN A 68 -1.32 6.36 -6.60
N THR A 69 -2.38 7.14 -6.62
CA THR A 69 -3.31 7.20 -7.76
C THR A 69 -3.58 8.60 -8.29
N CYS A 70 -3.60 8.73 -9.62
CA CYS A 70 -3.89 9.97 -10.34
C CYS A 70 -5.40 10.19 -10.52
N SER A 71 -5.84 11.45 -10.58
CA SER A 71 -7.24 11.80 -10.83
C SER A 71 -7.60 11.96 -12.31
N VAL A 72 -6.63 12.16 -13.20
CA VAL A 72 -6.89 12.53 -14.60
C VAL A 72 -6.97 11.33 -15.55
N ARG A 73 -6.77 10.11 -15.05
CA ARG A 73 -6.88 8.90 -15.85
C ARG A 73 -8.32 8.41 -15.84
N GLU A 74 -8.80 7.99 -17.01
CA GLU A 74 -10.11 7.34 -17.12
C GLU A 74 -10.15 6.08 -16.24
N ASN A 75 -11.29 5.85 -15.59
CA ASN A 75 -11.49 4.72 -14.67
C ASN A 75 -10.56 4.69 -13.46
N ALA A 76 -9.91 5.80 -13.09
CA ALA A 76 -9.01 5.83 -11.93
C ALA A 76 -9.71 5.40 -10.62
N ALA A 77 -10.91 5.91 -10.37
CA ALA A 77 -11.72 5.51 -9.21
C ALA A 77 -12.10 4.02 -9.25
N THR A 78 -12.57 3.53 -10.39
CA THR A 78 -12.92 2.11 -10.58
C THR A 78 -11.70 1.21 -10.31
N ARG A 79 -10.53 1.57 -10.84
CA ARG A 79 -9.27 0.85 -10.59
C ARG A 79 -8.88 0.91 -9.12
N LEU A 80 -8.96 2.08 -8.47
CA LEU A 80 -8.68 2.22 -7.05
C LEU A 80 -9.54 1.26 -6.22
N PHE A 81 -10.87 1.31 -6.37
CA PHE A 81 -11.77 0.47 -5.58
C PHE A 81 -11.63 -1.02 -5.90
N GLY A 82 -11.34 -1.39 -7.15
CA GLY A 82 -11.01 -2.77 -7.50
C GLY A 82 -9.78 -3.30 -6.75
N ASN A 83 -8.71 -2.49 -6.68
CA ASN A 83 -7.51 -2.83 -5.92
C ASN A 83 -7.76 -2.87 -4.41
N LEU A 84 -8.52 -1.91 -3.87
CA LEU A 84 -8.89 -1.91 -2.45
C LEU A 84 -9.71 -3.14 -2.07
N GLY A 85 -10.60 -3.61 -2.95
CA GLY A 85 -11.36 -4.85 -2.74
C GLY A 85 -10.47 -6.09 -2.67
N GLN A 86 -9.46 -6.19 -3.53
CA GLN A 86 -8.47 -7.28 -3.48
C GLN A 86 -7.66 -7.25 -2.17
N LEU A 87 -7.19 -6.06 -1.77
CA LEU A 87 -6.43 -5.90 -0.54
C LEU A 87 -7.27 -6.17 0.72
N ALA A 88 -8.57 -5.89 0.70
CA ALA A 88 -9.48 -6.17 1.82
C ALA A 88 -9.53 -7.66 2.20
N ALA A 89 -9.45 -8.56 1.21
CA ALA A 89 -9.38 -10.00 1.46
C ALA A 89 -8.03 -10.39 2.12
N GLY A 90 -6.94 -9.79 1.66
CA GLY A 90 -5.60 -10.01 2.21
C GLY A 90 -5.45 -9.48 3.64
N LYS A 91 -5.96 -8.27 3.92
CA LYS A 91 -5.89 -7.62 5.23
C LYS A 91 -6.64 -8.39 6.31
N ARG A 92 -7.82 -8.95 5.97
CA ARG A 92 -8.60 -9.80 6.89
C ARG A 92 -7.82 -11.02 7.40
N LYS A 93 -6.84 -11.52 6.63
CA LYS A 93 -6.01 -12.69 6.97
C LYS A 93 -4.65 -12.30 7.59
N ARG A 94 -4.32 -11.01 7.63
CA ARG A 94 -3.01 -10.50 8.07
C ARG A 94 -3.17 -9.39 9.10
N PRO A 95 -3.32 -9.77 10.40
CA PRO A 95 -3.31 -8.79 11.49
C PRO A 95 -2.05 -7.92 11.41
N GLY A 96 -2.23 -6.60 11.47
CA GLY A 96 -1.13 -5.63 11.37
C GLY A 96 -0.80 -5.15 9.95
N MET A 97 -1.41 -5.72 8.91
CA MET A 97 -1.31 -5.17 7.55
C MET A 97 -1.96 -3.78 7.49
N GLN A 98 -1.25 -2.83 6.88
CA GLN A 98 -1.73 -1.46 6.67
C GLN A 98 -1.91 -1.17 5.17
N ILE A 99 -2.96 -0.41 4.85
CA ILE A 99 -3.30 0.05 3.51
C ILE A 99 -3.43 1.57 3.55
N ALA A 100 -2.67 2.25 2.71
CA ALA A 100 -2.74 3.69 2.55
C ALA A 100 -3.05 4.07 1.10
N VAL A 101 -3.75 5.18 0.89
CA VAL A 101 -4.08 5.71 -0.43
C VAL A 101 -3.55 7.13 -0.57
N GLY A 102 -2.72 7.32 -1.59
CA GLY A 102 -2.01 8.55 -1.91
C GLY A 102 -2.39 9.14 -3.28
N GLY A 103 -1.97 10.37 -3.54
CA GLY A 103 -2.02 11.01 -4.85
C GLY A 103 -3.27 11.85 -5.11
N CYS A 104 -3.34 12.48 -6.28
CA CYS A 104 -4.37 13.49 -6.60
C CYS A 104 -5.81 12.96 -6.46
N LEU A 105 -6.06 11.69 -6.81
CA LEU A 105 -7.41 11.12 -6.67
C LEU A 105 -7.78 10.93 -5.19
N ALA A 106 -6.81 10.55 -4.35
CA ALA A 106 -7.00 10.41 -2.92
C ALA A 106 -7.35 11.76 -2.26
N GLN A 107 -6.73 12.85 -2.71
CA GLN A 107 -7.05 14.20 -2.27
C GLN A 107 -8.48 14.61 -2.64
N GLN A 108 -8.91 14.33 -3.87
CA GLN A 108 -10.25 14.67 -4.38
C GLN A 108 -11.37 13.82 -3.76
N MET A 109 -11.09 12.54 -3.48
CA MET A 109 -12.11 11.56 -3.06
C MET A 109 -11.97 11.13 -1.60
N ARG A 110 -11.27 11.90 -0.76
CA ARG A 110 -10.95 11.52 0.62
C ARG A 110 -12.12 10.89 1.37
N ASP A 111 -13.25 11.59 1.46
CA ASP A 111 -14.41 11.13 2.23
C ASP A 111 -15.05 9.88 1.60
N GLY A 112 -15.14 9.85 0.28
CA GLY A 112 -15.68 8.70 -0.45
C GLY A 112 -14.82 7.43 -0.34
N ILE A 113 -13.50 7.56 -0.15
CA ILE A 113 -12.61 6.42 0.13
C ILE A 113 -12.86 5.90 1.54
N VAL A 114 -12.93 6.79 2.53
CA VAL A 114 -13.17 6.40 3.94
C VAL A 114 -14.53 5.70 4.09
N GLU A 115 -15.56 6.21 3.42
CA GLU A 115 -16.91 5.63 3.44
C GLU A 115 -16.97 4.25 2.75
N LYS A 116 -16.40 4.13 1.54
CA LYS A 116 -16.54 2.92 0.71
C LYS A 116 -15.52 1.83 0.99
N ALA A 117 -14.37 2.20 1.57
CA ALA A 117 -13.28 1.29 1.90
C ALA A 117 -12.78 1.54 3.34
N PRO A 118 -13.60 1.28 4.37
CA PRO A 118 -13.28 1.55 5.77
C PRO A 118 -12.09 0.74 6.31
N TRP A 119 -11.57 -0.22 5.54
CA TRP A 119 -10.34 -0.95 5.84
C TRP A 119 -9.06 -0.20 5.43
N VAL A 120 -9.15 0.97 4.81
CA VAL A 120 -8.00 1.85 4.53
C VAL A 120 -7.60 2.57 5.82
N ASP A 121 -6.32 2.52 6.18
CA ASP A 121 -5.80 3.09 7.43
C ASP A 121 -5.41 4.57 7.29
N ALA A 122 -5.06 5.00 6.07
CA ALA A 122 -4.65 6.38 5.82
C ALA A 122 -4.99 6.82 4.38
N VAL A 123 -5.41 8.09 4.26
CA VAL A 123 -5.63 8.77 2.98
C VAL A 123 -4.87 10.09 2.99
N PHE A 124 -4.07 10.35 1.97
CA PHE A 124 -3.25 11.57 1.86
C PHE A 124 -3.07 11.98 0.41
N GLY A 125 -2.74 13.24 0.17
CA GLY A 125 -2.58 13.82 -1.16
C GLY A 125 -2.43 15.32 -1.08
#